data_AF-A0A1X7UDD7-F1
#
_entry.id   AF-A0A1X7UDD7-F1
#
_cell.length_a   1.000
_cell.length_b   1.000
_cell.length_c   1.000
_cell.angle_alpha   90.00
_cell.angle_beta   90.00
_cell.angle_gamma   90.00
#
_symmetry.space_group_name_H-M   'P 1'
#
loop_
_entity.id
_entity.type
_entity.pdbx_description
1 polymer ?
#
loop_
_entity_poly.entity_id
_entity_poly.type
_entity_poly.pdbx_seq_one_letter_code
_entity_poly.pdbx_strand_id
1 'polypeptide(L)'
;MSPRCKSEISLYQRYLITVREISNLIRYSPKRLHLFSNKLDNSDEGVTLKPLCPTRWTAKTAGLEAVLKDYEVLTETQEEIDESTHDEYGMKAGGLLQSLEKFSTYFGVKLCHLLFSATEQVSSTLQRKDITLSEAL
;
A
#
# COMPACT_ATOMS: atom_id res chain seq x y z
N MET A 1 3.08 28.54 -4.81
CA MET A 1 3.38 27.09 -4.89
C MET A 1 3.98 26.79 -6.26
N SER A 2 5.24 26.34 -6.33
CA SER A 2 5.97 26.13 -7.59
C SER A 2 5.33 24.99 -8.44
N PRO A 3 5.24 25.10 -9.78
CA PRO A 3 4.65 24.08 -10.64
C PRO A 3 5.31 22.70 -10.50
N ARG A 4 6.60 22.67 -10.14
CA ARG A 4 7.36 21.43 -9.87
C ARG A 4 6.88 20.68 -8.62
N CYS A 5 6.28 21.39 -7.65
CA CYS A 5 5.74 20.80 -6.42
C CYS A 5 4.40 20.09 -6.66
N LYS A 6 3.60 20.53 -7.65
CA LYS A 6 2.32 19.89 -7.99
C LYS A 6 2.52 18.52 -8.67
N SER A 7 3.53 18.38 -9.53
CA SER A 7 3.85 17.10 -10.18
C SER A 7 4.34 16.05 -9.20
N GLU A 8 5.18 16.44 -8.23
CA GLU A 8 5.70 15.54 -7.20
C GLU A 8 4.59 15.02 -6.27
N ILE A 9 3.73 15.90 -5.74
CA ILE A 9 2.59 15.50 -4.89
C ILE A 9 1.63 14.55 -5.63
N SER A 10 1.42 14.79 -6.93
CA SER A 10 0.58 13.92 -7.77
C SER A 10 1.15 12.51 -7.92
N LEU A 11 2.47 12.35 -7.86
CA LEU A 11 3.16 11.08 -8.03
C LEU A 11 3.00 10.19 -6.79
N TYR A 12 3.22 10.73 -5.58
CA TYR A 12 3.02 9.98 -4.34
C TYR A 12 1.56 9.57 -4.14
N GLN A 13 0.63 10.48 -4.46
CA GLN A 13 -0.80 10.18 -4.41
C GLN A 13 -1.16 9.02 -5.34
N ARG A 14 -0.56 8.96 -6.54
CA ARG A 14 -0.77 7.86 -7.48
C ARG A 14 -0.40 6.51 -6.85
N TYR A 15 0.80 6.39 -6.26
CA TYR A 15 1.22 5.12 -5.64
C TYR A 15 0.32 4.73 -4.47
N LEU A 16 -0.07 5.68 -3.62
CA LEU A 16 -0.99 5.41 -2.50
C LEU A 16 -2.38 4.96 -2.98
N ILE A 17 -2.86 5.52 -4.08
CA ILE A 17 -4.12 5.10 -4.69
C ILE A 17 -3.98 3.67 -5.22
N THR A 18 -2.91 3.35 -5.96
CA THR A 18 -2.67 2.00 -6.48
C THR A 18 -2.67 0.96 -5.35
N VAL A 19 -1.95 1.20 -4.26
CA VAL A 19 -1.91 0.27 -3.11
C VAL A 19 -3.29 0.12 -2.47
N ARG A 20 -4.06 1.22 -2.36
CA ARG A 20 -5.43 1.15 -1.86
C ARG A 20 -6.32 0.32 -2.77
N GLU A 21 -6.22 0.51 -4.08
CA GLU A 21 -7.02 -0.22 -5.05
C GLU A 21 -6.74 -1.72 -5.02
N ILE A 22 -5.46 -2.11 -4.94
CA ILE A 22 -5.06 -3.52 -4.76
C ILE A 22 -5.67 -4.10 -3.49
N SER A 23 -5.48 -3.39 -2.37
CA SER A 23 -5.99 -3.83 -1.06
C SER A 23 -7.51 -3.97 -1.06
N ASN A 24 -8.21 -3.04 -1.70
CA ASN A 24 -9.67 -3.05 -1.80
C ASN A 24 -10.16 -4.15 -2.73
N LEU A 25 -9.49 -4.38 -3.88
CA LEU A 25 -9.88 -5.44 -4.81
C LEU A 25 -9.89 -6.78 -4.08
N ILE A 26 -8.84 -7.11 -3.34
CA ILE A 26 -8.73 -8.36 -2.60
C ILE A 26 -9.77 -8.40 -1.46
N ARG A 27 -9.83 -7.36 -0.62
CA ARG A 27 -10.68 -7.37 0.60
C ARG A 27 -12.18 -7.27 0.33
N TYR A 28 -12.61 -6.69 -0.80
CA TYR A 28 -14.04 -6.53 -1.09
C TYR A 28 -14.72 -7.81 -1.59
N SER A 29 -13.96 -8.88 -1.86
CA SER A 29 -14.54 -10.19 -2.20
C SER A 29 -14.01 -11.26 -1.23
N PRO A 30 -14.89 -11.95 -0.48
CA PRO A 30 -14.48 -13.06 0.38
C PRO A 30 -13.72 -14.16 -0.37
N LYS A 31 -14.09 -14.42 -1.63
CA LYS A 31 -13.41 -15.40 -2.50
C LYS A 31 -11.97 -14.98 -2.79
N ARG A 32 -11.75 -13.71 -3.16
CA ARG A 32 -10.41 -13.18 -3.46
C ARG A 32 -9.56 -13.06 -2.19
N LEU A 33 -10.18 -12.70 -1.07
CA LEU A 33 -9.50 -12.67 0.22
C LEU A 33 -9.06 -14.06 0.66
N HIS A 34 -9.91 -15.08 0.46
CA HIS A 34 -9.54 -16.47 0.76
C HIS A 34 -8.41 -16.95 -0.15
N LEU A 35 -8.46 -16.63 -1.45
CA LEU A 35 -7.38 -16.93 -2.39
C LEU A 35 -6.05 -16.32 -1.92
N PHE A 36 -6.06 -15.03 -1.58
CA PHE A 36 -4.88 -14.34 -1.05
C PHE A 36 -4.38 -14.99 0.25
N SER A 37 -5.27 -15.31 1.20
CA SER A 37 -4.91 -15.95 2.46
C SER A 37 -4.26 -17.33 2.23
N ASN A 38 -4.80 -18.13 1.30
CA ASN A 38 -4.23 -19.44 0.99
C ASN A 38 -2.81 -19.29 0.43
N LYS A 39 -2.56 -18.32 -0.47
CA LYS A 39 -1.19 -18.06 -0.96
C LYS A 39 -0.29 -17.51 0.14
N LEU A 40 -0.83 -16.70 1.04
CA LEU A 40 -0.11 -16.14 2.18
C LEU A 40 0.32 -17.23 3.18
N ASP A 41 -0.54 -18.20 3.47
CA ASP A 41 -0.23 -19.32 4.39
C ASP A 41 0.87 -20.25 3.82
N ASN A 42 1.12 -20.21 2.52
CA ASN A 42 2.25 -20.88 1.87
C ASN A 42 3.54 -20.05 1.88
N SER A 43 3.49 -18.80 2.38
CA SER A 43 4.62 -17.89 2.51
C SER A 43 5.06 -17.79 3.97
N ASP A 44 6.36 -17.90 4.25
CA ASP A 44 6.92 -17.97 5.61
C ASP A 44 6.86 -16.64 6.39
N GLU A 45 6.68 -15.50 5.69
CA GLU A 45 6.73 -14.14 6.27
C GLU A 45 5.46 -13.29 6.03
N GLY A 46 4.36 -13.93 5.63
CA GLY A 46 3.15 -13.24 5.19
C GLY A 46 2.49 -12.32 6.22
N VAL A 47 2.09 -11.10 5.82
CA VAL A 47 1.35 -10.14 6.67
C VAL A 47 -0.08 -9.94 6.15
N THR A 48 -1.05 -9.84 7.05
CA THR A 48 -2.44 -9.53 6.63
C THR A 48 -2.52 -8.11 6.04
N LEU A 49 -3.11 -7.97 4.85
CA LEU A 49 -3.36 -6.68 4.20
C LEU A 49 -4.16 -5.73 5.10
N LYS A 50 -3.58 -4.56 5.36
CA LYS A 50 -4.22 -3.51 6.16
C LYS A 50 -4.85 -2.44 5.26
N PRO A 51 -6.10 -2.02 5.53
CA PRO A 51 -6.73 -0.96 4.77
C PRO A 51 -5.99 0.37 4.96
N LEU A 52 -5.77 1.06 3.85
CA LEU A 52 -5.24 2.43 3.85
C LEU A 52 -6.34 3.43 4.22
N CYS A 53 -6.21 4.07 5.38
CA CYS A 53 -7.12 5.14 5.79
C CYS A 53 -7.05 6.34 4.82
N PRO A 54 -8.20 6.84 4.28
CA PRO A 54 -8.24 7.99 3.38
C PRO A 54 -7.66 9.27 3.95
N THR A 55 -7.99 9.56 5.20
CA THR A 55 -7.77 10.87 5.84
C THR A 55 -6.53 10.92 6.72
N ARG A 56 -6.06 9.79 7.26
CA ARG A 56 -4.92 9.75 8.19
C ARG A 56 -3.65 9.33 7.46
N TRP A 57 -2.72 10.25 7.24
CA TRP A 57 -1.47 9.99 6.50
C TRP A 57 -0.49 9.12 7.30
N THR A 58 -0.47 9.23 8.63
CA THR A 58 0.38 8.43 9.51
C THR A 58 -0.03 6.95 9.54
N ALA A 59 -1.33 6.65 9.49
CA ALA A 59 -1.83 5.27 9.47
C ALA A 59 -1.62 4.52 8.13
N LYS A 60 -0.80 5.06 7.22
CA LYS A 60 -0.51 4.45 5.91
C LYS A 60 0.72 3.56 5.92
N THR A 61 1.63 3.75 6.88
CA THR A 61 2.89 3.01 7.00
C THR A 61 2.67 1.51 7.08
N ALA A 62 1.83 1.04 8.01
CA ALA A 62 1.54 -0.38 8.19
C ALA A 62 0.85 -1.03 6.97
N GLY A 63 0.06 -0.28 6.20
CA GLY A 63 -0.54 -0.76 4.95
C GLY A 63 0.47 -0.86 3.81
N LEU A 64 1.36 0.13 3.70
CA LEU A 64 2.45 0.11 2.73
C LEU A 64 3.47 -0.99 3.05
N GLU A 65 3.77 -1.21 4.33
CA GLU A 65 4.67 -2.26 4.79
C GLU A 65 4.13 -3.65 4.45
N ALA A 66 2.84 -3.91 4.70
CA ALA A 66 2.20 -5.18 4.33
C ALA A 66 2.32 -5.43 2.83
N VAL A 67 1.99 -4.43 2.00
CA VAL A 67 2.10 -4.57 0.54
C VAL A 67 3.53 -4.80 0.05
N LEU A 68 4.53 -4.23 0.73
CA LEU A 68 5.94 -4.46 0.38
C LEU A 68 6.44 -5.84 0.79
N LYS A 69 5.92 -6.40 1.90
CA LYS A 69 6.25 -7.75 2.36
C LYS A 69 5.60 -8.81 1.48
N ASP A 70 4.32 -8.64 1.19
CA ASP A 70 3.53 -9.61 0.43
C ASP A 70 3.49 -9.29 -1.07
N TYR A 71 4.49 -8.58 -1.59
CA TYR A 71 4.46 -8.03 -2.95
C TYR A 71 4.36 -9.12 -4.03
N GLU A 72 5.09 -10.21 -3.84
CA GLU A 72 5.07 -11.38 -4.74
C GLU A 72 3.71 -12.08 -4.68
N VAL A 73 3.24 -12.41 -3.47
CA VAL A 73 1.91 -13.02 -3.23
C VAL A 73 0.79 -12.16 -3.83
N LEU A 74 0.88 -10.84 -3.70
CA LEU A 74 -0.06 -9.89 -4.31
C LEU A 74 -0.05 -9.95 -5.83
N THR A 75 1.13 -10.07 -6.44
CA THR A 75 1.30 -10.14 -7.89
C THR A 75 0.68 -11.43 -8.43
N GLU A 76 1.01 -12.58 -7.84
CA GLU A 76 0.41 -13.88 -8.20
C GLU A 76 -1.10 -13.92 -7.95
N THR A 77 -1.59 -13.25 -6.90
CA THR A 77 -3.02 -13.17 -6.63
C THR A 77 -3.72 -12.37 -7.72
N GLN A 78 -3.13 -11.28 -8.20
CA GLN A 78 -3.71 -10.47 -9.28
C GLN A 78 -3.71 -11.19 -10.62
N GLU A 79 -2.62 -11.91 -10.94
CA GLU A 79 -2.53 -12.74 -12.14
C GLU A 79 -3.66 -13.79 -12.16
N GLU A 80 -3.85 -14.51 -11.05
CA GLU A 80 -4.93 -15.50 -10.97
C GLU A 80 -6.33 -14.86 -11.04
N ILE A 81 -6.53 -13.65 -10.51
CA ILE A 81 -7.82 -12.95 -10.64
C ILE A 81 -8.07 -12.55 -12.10
N ASP A 82 -7.05 -12.05 -12.80
CA ASP A 82 -7.13 -11.64 -14.21
C ASP A 82 -7.46 -12.84 -15.12
N GLU A 83 -6.81 -13.99 -14.88
CA GLU A 83 -7.05 -15.22 -15.65
C GLU A 83 -8.41 -15.87 -15.32
N SER A 84 -8.79 -15.90 -14.04
CA SER A 84 -9.99 -16.63 -13.59
C SER A 84 -11.30 -15.86 -13.76
N THR A 85 -11.23 -14.54 -13.91
CA THR A 85 -12.41 -13.68 -13.91
C THR A 85 -12.41 -12.78 -15.13
N HIS A 86 -13.41 -12.92 -16.01
CA HIS A 86 -13.53 -12.09 -17.24
C HIS A 86 -14.53 -10.93 -17.09
N ASP A 87 -14.67 -10.39 -15.87
CA ASP A 87 -15.54 -9.25 -15.57
C ASP A 87 -14.72 -7.95 -15.37
N GLU A 88 -15.37 -6.87 -14.90
CA GLU A 88 -14.68 -5.60 -14.64
C GLU A 88 -13.54 -5.75 -13.62
N TYR A 89 -13.64 -6.71 -12.70
CA TYR A 89 -12.65 -6.92 -11.66
C TYR A 89 -11.44 -7.68 -12.16
N GLY A 90 -11.62 -8.60 -13.12
CA GLY A 90 -10.51 -9.20 -13.86
C GLY A 90 -9.73 -8.16 -14.64
N MET A 91 -10.42 -7.36 -15.46
CA MET A 91 -9.78 -6.26 -16.19
C MET A 91 -9.05 -5.28 -15.27
N LYS A 92 -9.63 -4.99 -14.10
CA LYS A 92 -8.99 -4.15 -13.07
C LYS A 92 -7.77 -4.84 -12.45
N ALA A 93 -7.82 -6.15 -12.22
CA ALA A 93 -6.70 -6.95 -11.75
C ALA A 93 -5.53 -6.88 -12.74
N GLY A 94 -5.77 -7.13 -14.04
CA GLY A 94 -4.75 -7.03 -15.08
C GLY A 94 -4.11 -5.63 -15.19
N GLY A 95 -4.90 -4.56 -15.05
CA GLY A 95 -4.37 -3.19 -15.02
C GLY A 95 -3.51 -2.89 -13.78
N LEU A 96 -3.87 -3.45 -12.63
CA LEU A 96 -3.09 -3.34 -11.40
C LEU A 96 -1.83 -4.22 -11.45
N LEU A 97 -1.90 -5.41 -12.07
CA LEU A 97 -0.78 -6.31 -12.30
C LEU A 97 0.32 -5.62 -13.13
N GLN A 98 -0.04 -5.05 -14.28
CA GLN A 98 0.89 -4.26 -15.11
C GLN A 98 1.50 -3.06 -14.37
N SER A 99 0.80 -2.56 -13.36
CA SER A 99 1.32 -1.50 -12.50
C SER A 99 2.31 -2.05 -11.48
N LEU A 100 2.04 -3.22 -10.88
CA LEU A 100 2.93 -3.90 -9.93
C LEU A 100 4.23 -4.41 -10.56
N GLU A 101 4.19 -4.87 -11.81
CA GLU A 101 5.39 -5.32 -12.53
C GLU A 101 6.39 -4.20 -12.83
N LYS A 102 5.94 -2.94 -12.83
CA LYS A 102 6.81 -1.79 -13.05
C LYS A 102 7.65 -1.52 -11.81
N PHE A 103 8.97 -1.53 -11.98
CA PHE A 103 9.93 -1.14 -10.94
C PHE A 103 9.61 0.22 -10.30
N SER A 104 9.13 1.19 -11.09
CA SER A 104 8.76 2.52 -10.59
C SER A 104 7.67 2.46 -9.52
N THR A 105 6.76 1.49 -9.59
CA THR A 105 5.71 1.28 -8.60
C THR A 105 6.30 0.73 -7.31
N TYR A 106 7.09 -0.35 -7.39
CA TYR A 106 7.76 -0.91 -6.20
C TYR A 106 8.62 0.14 -5.49
N PHE A 107 9.45 0.85 -6.26
CA PHE A 107 10.30 1.91 -5.74
C PHE A 107 9.48 3.07 -5.14
N GLY A 108 8.41 3.48 -5.83
CA GLY A 108 7.50 4.53 -5.35
C GLY A 108 6.80 4.18 -4.03
N VAL A 109 6.35 2.94 -3.88
CA VAL A 109 5.75 2.43 -2.65
C VAL A 109 6.78 2.36 -1.52
N LYS A 110 8.01 1.91 -1.80
CA LYS A 110 9.11 1.89 -0.82
C LYS A 110 9.50 3.30 -0.36
N LEU A 111 9.55 4.26 -1.28
CA LEU A 111 9.83 5.66 -0.98
C LEU A 111 8.71 6.28 -0.12
N CYS A 112 7.44 6.03 -0.48
CA CYS A 112 6.29 6.42 0.34
C CYS A 112 6.42 5.86 1.75
N HIS A 113 6.72 4.57 1.89
CA HIS A 113 6.89 3.94 3.20
C HIS A 113 7.98 4.62 4.04
N LEU A 114 9.15 4.89 3.46
CA LEU A 114 10.25 5.57 4.16
C LEU A 114 9.85 6.97 4.65
N LEU A 115 9.22 7.76 3.76
CA LEU A 115 8.76 9.12 4.08
C LEU A 115 7.70 9.12 5.19
N PHE A 116 6.69 8.26 5.07
CA PHE A 116 5.62 8.16 6.05
C PHE A 116 6.10 7.58 7.39
N SER A 117 7.04 6.63 7.36
CA SER A 117 7.63 6.09 8.60
C SER A 117 8.37 7.16 9.39
N ALA A 118 9.20 7.98 8.74
CA ALA A 118 9.90 9.08 9.40
C ALA A 118 8.91 10.10 9.99
N THR A 119 7.89 10.51 9.23
CA THR A 119 6.88 11.48 9.70
C THR A 119 5.99 10.93 10.82
N GLU A 120 5.69 9.62 10.82
CA GLU A 120 4.93 8.97 11.90
C GLU A 120 5.75 8.88 13.19
N GLN A 121 7.04 8.60 13.12
CA GLN A 121 7.93 8.63 14.29
C GLN A 121 7.98 10.02 14.94
N VAL A 122 8.13 11.07 14.13
CA VAL A 122 8.10 12.45 14.63
C VAL A 122 6.73 12.79 15.21
N SER A 123 5.65 12.48 14.49
CA SER A 123 4.28 12.76 14.95
C SER A 123 3.94 12.04 16.25
N SER A 124 4.35 10.78 16.40
CA SER A 124 4.10 10.00 17.61
C SER A 124 4.93 10.51 18.79
N THR A 125 6.16 10.95 18.54
CA THR A 125 7.04 11.57 19.56
C THR A 125 6.45 12.89 20.06
N LEU A 126 6.00 13.78 19.16
CA LEU A 126 5.38 15.06 19.51
C LEU A 126 4.04 14.91 20.27
N GLN A 127 3.32 13.80 20.08
CA GLN A 127 2.03 13.55 20.72
C GLN A 127 2.14 12.80 22.05
N ARG A 128 3.36 12.45 22.51
CA ARG A 128 3.52 11.81 23.81
C ARG A 128 3.27 12.82 24.94
N LYS A 129 2.67 12.36 26.04
CA LYS A 129 2.23 13.22 27.15
C LYS A 129 3.38 13.72 28.04
N ASP A 130 4.56 13.17 27.82
CA ASP A 130 5.79 13.32 28.59
C ASP A 130 6.83 14.22 27.91
N ILE A 131 6.54 14.78 26.73
CA ILE A 131 7.48 15.68 26.05
C ILE A 131 7.35 17.12 26.59
N THR A 132 8.47 17.71 26.98
CA THR A 132 8.54 19.13 27.30
C THR A 132 8.77 19.95 26.02
N LEU A 133 8.33 21.22 25.97
CA LEU A 133 8.46 22.07 24.78
C LEU A 133 9.93 22.19 24.29
N SER A 134 10.89 22.02 25.20
CA SER A 134 12.32 22.10 24.91
C SER A 134 12.91 20.84 24.25
N GLU A 135 12.22 19.70 24.32
CA GLU A 135 12.63 18.44 23.68
C GLU A 135 11.95 18.25 22.30
N ALA A 136 10.94 19.08 22.00
CA ALA A 136 10.16 19.03 20.77
C ALA A 136 10.69 19.95 19.65
N LEU A 137 11.61 20.87 19.98
CA LEU A 137 12.24 21.86 19.08
C LEU A 137 13.68 21.46 18.76
#